data_AF-A0A4S0QRL1-F1
#
_entry.id   AF-A0A4S0QRL1-F1
#
_cell.length_a   1.000
_cell.length_b   1.000
_cell.length_c   1.000
_cell.angle_alpha   90.00
_cell.angle_beta   90.00
_cell.angle_gamma   90.00
#
_symmetry.space_group_name_H-M   'P 1'
#
loop_
_entity.id
_entity.type
_entity.pdbx_description
1 polymer ?
#
loop_
_entity_poly.entity_id
_entity_poly.type
_entity_poly.pdbx_seq_one_letter_code
_entity_poly.pdbx_strand_id
1 'polypeptide(L)' 'MSKIIAATFVSLDGVMQAPGGPEEDPVGGFEFGGWTFHYWDDVMGAFMGETFSKPFALLLGRKTYDIFAAHWP' A
#
# COMPACT_ATOMS: atom_id res chain seq x y z
N MET A 1 9.52 -3.30 24.39
CA MET A 1 10.12 -3.51 23.06
C MET A 1 9.14 -3.03 22.02
N SER A 2 9.59 -2.25 21.04
CA SER A 2 8.76 -1.89 19.88
C SER A 2 8.55 -3.10 18.97
N LYS A 3 7.40 -3.18 18.31
CA LYS A 3 7.10 -4.24 17.34
C LYS A 3 7.45 -3.77 15.93
N ILE A 4 7.97 -4.67 15.11
CA ILE A 4 8.04 -4.48 13.66
C ILE A 4 6.72 -4.96 13.10
N ILE A 5 6.02 -4.09 12.37
CA ILE A 5 4.69 -4.35 11.81
C ILE A 5 4.80 -4.23 10.29
N ALA A 6 4.28 -5.23 9.58
CA ALA A 6 4.09 -5.18 8.14
C ALA A 6 2.61 -5.00 7.85
N ALA A 7 2.25 -3.92 7.16
CA ALA A 7 0.90 -3.67 6.64
C ALA A 7 0.99 -3.62 5.11
N THR A 8 0.31 -4.55 4.44
CA THR A 8 0.43 -4.75 2.99
C THR A 8 -0.90 -5.17 2.39
N PHE A 9 -1.19 -4.71 1.17
CA PHE A 9 -2.20 -5.33 0.32
C PHE A 9 -1.56 -6.48 -0.45
N VAL A 10 -2.20 -7.64 -0.46
CA VAL A 10 -1.73 -8.83 -1.19
C VAL A 10 -2.92 -9.57 -1.78
N SER A 11 -2.83 -9.92 -3.06
CA SER A 11 -3.82 -10.77 -3.72
C SER A 11 -3.73 -12.23 -3.23
N LEU A 12 -4.72 -13.05 -3.58
CA LEU A 12 -4.74 -14.47 -3.20
C LEU A 12 -3.55 -15.26 -3.77
N ASP A 13 -3.07 -14.87 -4.95
CA ASP A 13 -1.91 -15.44 -5.64
C ASP A 13 -0.58 -14.75 -5.30
N GLY A 14 -0.58 -13.81 -4.33
CA GLY A 14 0.64 -13.26 -3.73
C GLY A 14 1.18 -11.98 -4.38
N VAL A 15 0.38 -11.27 -5.17
CA VAL A 15 0.78 -10.01 -5.83
C VAL A 15 0.57 -8.81 -4.90
N MET A 16 1.60 -7.96 -4.79
CA MET A 16 1.57 -6.69 -4.03
C MET A 16 1.78 -5.46 -4.93
N GLN A 17 1.98 -5.65 -6.25
CA GLN A 17 2.30 -4.57 -7.19
C GLN A 17 1.07 -3.73 -7.50
N ALA A 18 1.26 -2.41 -7.60
CA ALA A 18 0.27 -1.41 -7.97
C ALA A 18 -1.13 -1.54 -7.30
N PRO A 19 -1.24 -1.72 -5.97
CA PRO A 19 -2.53 -1.84 -5.30
C PRO A 19 -3.42 -0.60 -5.41
N GLY A 20 -2.87 0.62 -5.41
CA GLY A 20 -3.64 1.86 -5.28
C GLY A 20 -4.13 2.44 -6.60
N GLY A 21 -3.21 2.98 -7.41
CA GLY A 21 -3.56 3.67 -8.67
C GLY A 21 -3.38 2.81 -9.93
N PRO A 22 -4.17 3.03 -11.01
CA PRO A 22 -4.01 2.33 -12.29
C PRO A 22 -2.58 2.42 -12.88
N GLU A 23 -1.89 3.53 -12.62
CA GLU A 23 -0.54 3.82 -13.13
C GLU A 23 0.53 3.79 -12.02
N GLU A 24 0.21 3.29 -10.83
CA GLU A 24 1.09 3.34 -9.65
C GLU A 24 2.44 2.63 -9.88
N ASP A 25 2.40 1.44 -10.51
CA ASP A 25 3.61 0.69 -10.87
C ASP A 25 3.38 -0.20 -12.11
N PRO A 26 3.58 0.32 -13.34
CA PRO A 26 3.39 -0.44 -14.57
C PRO A 26 4.62 -1.30 -14.96
N VAL A 27 5.63 -1.42 -14.10
CA VAL A 27 6.87 -2.15 -14.43
C VAL A 27 6.57 -3.58 -14.84
N GLY A 28 7.25 -4.04 -15.91
CA GLY A 28 7.05 -5.37 -16.47
C GLY A 28 5.78 -5.50 -17.32
N GLY A 29 5.08 -4.40 -17.60
CA GLY A 29 3.81 -4.43 -18.31
C GLY A 29 2.67 -4.91 -17.43
N PHE A 30 2.70 -4.57 -16.13
CA PHE A 30 1.65 -4.97 -15.20
C PHE A 30 0.34 -4.21 -15.49
N GLU A 31 -0.68 -4.94 -15.94
CA GLU A 31 -1.94 -4.36 -16.45
C GLU A 31 -3.03 -4.18 -15.38
N PHE A 32 -2.80 -4.66 -14.15
CA PHE A 32 -3.79 -4.69 -13.07
C PHE A 32 -3.59 -3.60 -12.01
N GLY A 33 -3.10 -2.43 -12.41
CA GLY A 33 -2.94 -1.31 -11.48
C GLY A 33 -4.27 -0.89 -10.84
N GLY A 34 -4.20 -0.50 -9.57
CA GLY A 34 -5.36 -0.04 -8.78
C GLY A 34 -6.33 -1.13 -8.40
N TRP A 35 -5.90 -2.40 -8.41
CA TRP A 35 -6.77 -3.54 -8.17
C TRP A 35 -7.48 -3.50 -6.80
N THR A 36 -6.94 -2.81 -5.77
CA THR A 36 -7.61 -2.73 -4.46
C THR A 36 -8.87 -1.87 -4.48
N PHE A 37 -9.01 -0.96 -5.46
CA PHE A 37 -10.14 -0.03 -5.53
C PHE A 37 -11.49 -0.76 -5.56
N HIS A 38 -11.56 -1.90 -6.24
CA HIS A 38 -12.79 -2.71 -6.34
C HIS A 38 -13.14 -3.49 -5.07
N TYR A 39 -12.21 -3.59 -4.11
CA TYR A 39 -12.37 -4.36 -2.87
C TYR A 39 -12.34 -3.48 -1.63
N TRP A 40 -12.30 -2.15 -1.80
CA TRP A 40 -12.24 -1.24 -0.66
C TRP A 40 -13.57 -1.18 0.09
N ASP A 41 -13.51 -1.32 1.41
CA ASP A 41 -14.66 -1.25 2.29
C ASP A 41 -14.36 -0.48 3.60
N ASP A 42 -15.39 -0.29 4.41
CA ASP A 42 -15.30 0.45 5.68
C ASP A 42 -14.37 -0.22 6.69
N VAL A 43 -14.27 -1.56 6.66
CA VAL A 43 -13.42 -2.34 7.57
C VAL A 43 -11.94 -2.07 7.25
N MET A 44 -11.60 -2.10 5.96
CA MET A 44 -10.25 -1.83 5.49
C MET A 44 -9.85 -0.37 5.74
N GLY A 45 -10.78 0.57 5.52
CA GLY A 45 -10.60 1.98 5.88
C GLY A 45 -10.31 2.18 7.37
N ALA A 46 -11.08 1.53 8.24
CA ALA A 46 -10.88 1.59 9.69
C ALA A 46 -9.53 0.99 10.12
N PHE A 47 -9.14 -0.16 9.54
CA PHE A 47 -7.85 -0.81 9.81
C PHE A 47 -6.67 0.09 9.42
N MET A 48 -6.72 0.70 8.23
CA MET A 48 -5.69 1.63 7.77
C MET A 48 -5.62 2.86 8.69
N GLY A 49 -6.79 3.44 9.03
CA GLY A 49 -6.88 4.56 9.97
C GLY A 49 -6.25 4.24 11.32
N GLU A 50 -6.56 3.09 11.91
CA GLU A 50 -5.96 2.69 13.19
C GLU A 50 -4.44 2.48 13.06
N THR A 51 -4.00 1.79 12.01
CA THR A 51 -2.59 1.45 11.78
C THR A 51 -1.71 2.69 11.70
N PHE A 52 -2.19 3.75 11.03
CA PHE A 52 -1.45 5.01 10.87
C PHE A 52 -1.78 6.07 11.93
N SER A 53 -2.66 5.81 12.90
CA SER A 53 -3.03 6.78 13.94
C SER A 53 -2.00 6.93 15.07
N LYS A 54 -1.20 5.88 15.32
CA LYS A 54 -0.21 5.84 16.40
C LYS A 54 1.15 6.31 15.86
N PRO A 55 2.03 6.93 16.67
CA PRO A 55 3.36 7.30 16.19
C PRO A 55 4.12 6.09 15.62
N PHE A 56 4.59 6.22 14.38
CA PHE A 56 5.35 5.18 13.67
C PHE A 56 6.58 5.75 12.98
N ALA A 57 7.49 4.86 12.61
CA ALA A 57 8.54 5.12 11.64
C ALA A 57 8.35 4.17 10.47
N LEU A 58 8.60 4.63 9.24
CA LEU A 58 8.48 3.81 8.04
C LEU A 58 9.83 3.25 7.61
N LEU A 59 9.82 1.97 7.23
CA LEU A 59 10.91 1.34 6.49
C LEU A 59 10.34 0.94 5.13
N LEU A 60 10.79 1.62 4.06
CA LEU A 60 10.27 1.44 2.70
C LEU A 60 11.39 1.04 1.74
N GLY A 61 11.04 0.23 0.75
CA GLY A 61 11.86 0.09 -0.46
C GLY A 61 11.81 1.36 -1.30
N ARG A 62 12.82 1.56 -2.17
CA ARG A 62 12.94 2.78 -2.99
C ARG A 62 11.68 3.10 -3.79
N LYS A 63 11.10 2.12 -4.47
CA LYS A 63 9.91 2.32 -5.31
C LYS A 63 8.69 2.78 -4.49
N THR A 64 8.40 2.11 -3.38
CA THR A 64 7.31 2.50 -2.48
C THR A 64 7.54 3.89 -1.89
N TYR A 65 8.79 4.23 -1.56
CA TYR A 65 9.15 5.57 -1.13
C TYR A 65 8.84 6.62 -2.21
N ASP A 66 9.25 6.39 -3.46
CA ASP A 66 9.02 7.35 -4.56
C ASP A 66 7.50 7.58 -4.80
N ILE A 67 6.70 6.50 -4.74
CA ILE A 67 5.22 6.59 -4.86
C ILE A 67 4.63 7.41 -3.71
N PHE A 68 5.06 7.14 -2.47
CA PHE A 68 4.50 7.80 -1.29
C PHE A 68 4.93 9.28 -1.21
N ALA A 69 6.21 9.56 -1.49
CA ALA A 69 6.77 10.90 -1.46
C ALA A 69 6.10 11.84 -2.47
N ALA A 70 5.56 11.32 -3.57
CA ALA A 70 4.78 12.12 -4.52
C ALA A 70 3.43 12.63 -3.96
N HIS A 71 2.94 12.06 -2.86
CA HIS A 71 1.65 12.37 -2.24
C HIS A 71 1.76 12.96 -0.83
N TRP A 72 2.96 12.94 -0.24
CA TRP A 72 3.21 13.60 1.04
C TRP A 72 3.31 15.13 0.85
N PRO A 73 2.86 15.93 1.84
CA PRO A 73 3.01 17.38 1.83
C PRO A 73 4.47 17.84 1.93
#